data_AF-A0A2E7MV12-F1
#
_entry.id   AF-A0A2E7MV12-F1
#
_cell.length_a   1.000
_cell.length_b   1.000
_cell.length_c   1.000
_cell.angle_alpha   90.00
_cell.angle_beta   90.00
_cell.angle_gamma   90.00
#
_symmetry.space_group_name_H-M   'P 1'
#
loop_
_entity.id
_entity.type
_entity.pdbx_description
1 polymer ?
#
loop_
_entity_poly.entity_id
_entity_poly.type
_entity_poly.pdbx_seq_one_letter_code
_entity_poly.pdbx_strand_id
1 'polypeptide(L)'
;MTKGKISLLLVLCLSVNADKMTHQFKSPSFSGIGTSSHYLTIENQEFNRKEANKAELKAYKEQLKRDAENTTLARFIRNLESRIYAQLSRQLVDALFGENPSTSGILELMGNTIEYSVSEDGTMITLKITDAEGNVTEITVPIGSFTF
;
A
#
# COMPACT_ATOMS: atom_id res chain seq x y z
N MET A 1 63.96 -70.35 23.22
CA MET A 1 63.26 -69.63 22.12
C MET A 1 62.20 -68.61 22.61
N THR A 2 62.13 -68.33 23.91
CA THR A 2 61.08 -67.51 24.55
C THR A 2 61.52 -66.06 24.81
N LYS A 3 62.81 -65.81 25.09
CA LYS A 3 63.32 -64.47 25.43
C LYS A 3 63.27 -63.46 24.26
N GLY A 4 63.54 -63.91 23.03
CA GLY A 4 63.45 -63.07 21.83
C GLY A 4 62.01 -62.66 21.46
N LYS A 5 61.03 -63.53 21.73
CA LYS A 5 59.61 -63.24 21.51
C LYS A 5 59.05 -62.22 22.51
N ILE A 6 59.56 -62.23 23.74
CA ILE A 6 59.21 -61.25 24.80
C ILE A 6 59.79 -59.86 24.48
N SER A 7 61.03 -59.79 23.97
CA SER A 7 61.65 -58.54 23.53
C SER A 7 60.91 -57.90 22.34
N LEU A 8 60.48 -58.73 21.37
CA LEU A 8 59.71 -58.26 20.21
C LEU A 8 58.32 -57.73 20.59
N LEU A 9 57.67 -58.32 21.58
CA LEU A 9 56.36 -57.86 22.08
C LEU A 9 56.47 -56.52 22.83
N LEU A 10 57.61 -56.24 23.47
CA LEU A 10 57.86 -54.99 24.21
C LEU A 10 58.10 -53.80 23.26
N VAL A 11 58.71 -54.04 22.09
CA VAL A 11 58.97 -53.01 21.07
C VAL A 11 57.68 -52.59 20.33
N LEU A 12 56.71 -53.51 20.19
CA LEU A 12 55.39 -53.24 19.59
C LEU A 12 54.48 -52.33 20.44
N CYS A 13 54.80 -52.12 21.73
CA CYS A 13 54.02 -51.26 22.64
C CYS A 13 54.44 -49.78 22.62
N LEU A 14 55.50 -49.41 21.90
CA LEU A 14 56.04 -48.05 21.93
C LEU A 14 55.62 -47.26 20.69
N SER A 15 54.37 -46.76 20.67
CA SER A 15 53.96 -45.46 20.08
C SER A 15 52.44 -45.38 19.83
N VAL A 16 51.65 -45.35 20.89
CA VAL A 16 50.27 -44.83 20.82
C VAL A 16 50.31 -43.36 21.27
N ASN A 17 50.36 -42.45 20.30
CA ASN A 17 50.16 -41.03 20.56
C ASN A 17 48.65 -40.76 20.60
N ALA A 18 48.09 -40.63 21.80
CA ALA A 18 46.71 -40.19 21.98
C ALA A 18 46.66 -38.66 21.92
N ASP A 19 45.88 -38.12 20.98
CA ASP A 19 45.63 -36.68 20.88
C ASP A 19 44.44 -36.27 21.77
N LYS A 20 44.42 -35.01 22.22
CA LYS A 20 43.34 -34.51 23.08
C LYS A 20 42.07 -34.33 22.25
N MET A 21 40.99 -35.01 22.65
CA MET A 21 39.67 -34.73 22.09
C MET A 21 39.21 -33.33 22.56
N THR A 22 39.28 -32.34 21.68
CA THR A 22 38.78 -30.98 21.96
C THR A 22 37.36 -30.83 21.44
N HIS A 23 36.46 -30.35 22.28
CA HIS A 23 35.10 -30.03 21.86
C HIS A 23 35.10 -28.67 21.16
N GLN A 24 34.61 -28.64 19.92
CA GLN A 24 34.45 -27.42 19.14
C GLN A 24 33.04 -27.34 18.56
N PHE A 25 32.44 -26.16 18.63
CA PHE A 25 31.14 -25.91 18.01
C PHE A 25 31.30 -25.76 16.49
N LYS A 26 30.47 -26.47 15.72
CA LYS A 26 30.44 -26.32 14.25
C LYS A 26 29.68 -25.08 13.79
N SER A 27 28.75 -24.59 14.61
CA SER A 27 27.96 -23.41 14.28
C SER A 27 28.77 -22.13 14.53
N PRO A 28 28.83 -21.21 13.54
CA PRO A 28 29.47 -19.90 13.70
C PRO A 28 28.91 -19.08 14.86
N SER A 29 27.67 -19.34 15.30
CA SER A 29 27.04 -18.65 16.43
C SER A 29 27.67 -18.96 17.78
N PHE A 30 28.36 -20.10 17.91
CA PHE A 30 28.94 -20.56 19.18
C PHE A 30 30.46 -20.73 19.12
N SER A 31 31.05 -20.80 17.93
CA SER A 31 32.49 -20.96 17.73
C SER A 31 33.28 -19.66 17.75
N GLY A 32 32.61 -18.51 17.59
CA GLY A 32 33.24 -17.18 17.48
C GLY A 32 33.98 -16.93 16.16
N ILE A 33 34.09 -17.93 15.28
CA ILE A 33 34.76 -17.85 13.98
C ILE A 33 33.70 -17.62 12.91
N GLY A 34 33.77 -16.50 12.19
CA GLY A 34 32.83 -16.18 11.09
C GLY A 34 31.42 -15.78 11.54
N THR A 35 31.23 -15.51 12.84
CA THR A 35 29.93 -15.19 13.45
C THR A 35 29.25 -13.96 12.83
N SER A 36 30.03 -12.89 12.59
CA SER A 36 29.50 -11.65 12.00
C SER A 36 28.95 -11.87 10.58
N SER A 37 29.71 -12.54 9.71
CA SER A 37 29.28 -12.85 8.35
C SER A 37 28.06 -13.79 8.33
N HIS A 38 28.01 -14.75 9.26
CA HIS A 38 26.85 -15.62 9.41
C HIS A 38 25.60 -14.81 9.79
N TYR A 39 25.66 -13.94 10.80
CA TYR A 39 24.52 -13.11 11.19
C TYR A 39 24.08 -12.14 10.10
N LEU A 40 25.02 -11.47 9.43
CA LEU A 40 24.70 -10.58 8.32
C LEU A 40 24.00 -11.31 7.18
N THR A 41 24.39 -12.55 6.90
CA THR A 41 23.74 -13.36 5.86
C THR A 41 22.31 -13.71 6.23
N ILE A 42 22.08 -14.15 7.48
CA ILE A 42 20.74 -14.46 7.98
C ILE A 42 19.86 -13.20 7.99
N GLU A 43 20.37 -12.08 8.47
CA GLU A 43 19.64 -10.82 8.51
C GLU A 43 19.24 -10.34 7.11
N ASN A 44 20.17 -10.38 6.14
CA ASN A 44 19.86 -10.03 4.76
C ASN A 44 18.79 -10.97 4.15
N GLN A 45 18.85 -12.28 4.44
CA GLN A 45 17.83 -13.21 3.99
C GLN A 45 16.47 -12.92 4.62
N GLU A 46 16.41 -12.65 5.93
CA GLU A 46 15.18 -12.30 6.63
C GLU A 46 14.59 -10.99 6.11
N PHE A 47 15.42 -9.97 5.93
CA PHE A 47 15.03 -8.68 5.39
C PHE A 47 14.42 -8.85 3.99
N ASN A 48 15.12 -9.54 3.10
CA ASN A 48 14.64 -9.80 1.73
C ASN A 48 13.32 -10.57 1.73
N ARG A 49 13.15 -11.55 2.61
CA ARG A 49 11.88 -12.28 2.75
C ARG A 49 10.74 -11.40 3.24
N LYS A 50 11.00 -10.53 4.23
CA LYS A 50 10.00 -9.58 4.76
C LYS A 50 9.58 -8.59 3.67
N GLU A 51 10.54 -8.03 2.94
CA GLU A 51 10.26 -7.10 1.84
C GLU A 51 9.51 -7.78 0.69
N ALA A 52 9.88 -9.01 0.31
CA ALA A 52 9.17 -9.77 -0.71
C ALA A 52 7.69 -10.01 -0.33
N ASN A 53 7.42 -10.45 0.90
CA ASN A 53 6.05 -10.66 1.38
C ASN A 53 5.23 -9.35 1.40
N LYS A 54 5.86 -8.23 1.79
CA LYS A 54 5.21 -6.92 1.80
C LYS A 54 4.89 -6.44 0.38
N ALA A 55 5.82 -6.64 -0.56
CA ALA A 55 5.63 -6.33 -1.97
C ALA A 55 4.50 -7.16 -2.58
N GLU A 56 4.46 -8.47 -2.29
CA GLU A 56 3.40 -9.37 -2.74
C GLU A 56 2.03 -8.95 -2.19
N LEU A 57 1.94 -8.66 -0.89
CA LEU A 57 0.69 -8.19 -0.27
C LEU A 57 0.21 -6.88 -0.91
N LYS A 58 1.12 -5.95 -1.17
CA LYS A 58 0.80 -4.68 -1.83
C LYS A 58 0.30 -4.92 -3.25
N ALA A 59 1.01 -5.72 -4.03
CA ALA A 59 0.63 -6.06 -5.40
C ALA A 59 -0.74 -6.73 -5.46
N TYR A 60 -1.03 -7.66 -4.53
CA TYR A 60 -2.32 -8.32 -4.41
C TYR A 60 -3.45 -7.34 -4.08
N LYS A 61 -3.24 -6.43 -3.13
CA LYS A 61 -4.23 -5.39 -2.79
C LYS A 61 -4.53 -4.46 -3.98
N GLU A 62 -3.49 -4.04 -4.69
CA GLU A 62 -3.65 -3.21 -5.88
C GLU A 62 -4.36 -3.96 -7.01
N GLN A 63 -4.07 -5.25 -7.19
CA GLN A 63 -4.78 -6.09 -8.14
C GLN A 63 -6.27 -6.19 -7.79
N LEU A 64 -6.60 -6.46 -6.54
CA LEU A 64 -7.98 -6.54 -6.08
C LEU A 64 -8.74 -5.22 -6.31
N LYS A 65 -8.09 -4.07 -6.04
CA LYS A 65 -8.66 -2.75 -6.31
C LYS A 65 -8.92 -2.55 -7.80
N ARG A 66 -7.95 -2.88 -8.66
CA ARG A 66 -8.12 -2.80 -10.12
C ARG A 66 -9.24 -3.70 -10.61
N ASP A 67 -9.35 -4.91 -10.09
CA ASP A 67 -10.38 -5.87 -10.51
C ASP A 67 -11.78 -5.36 -10.12
N ALA A 68 -11.94 -4.82 -8.92
CA ALA A 68 -13.19 -4.17 -8.50
C ALA A 68 -13.58 -2.99 -9.41
N GLU A 69 -12.61 -2.12 -9.74
CA GLU A 69 -12.82 -0.95 -10.60
C GLU A 69 -13.06 -1.30 -12.08
N ASN A 70 -12.64 -2.49 -12.52
CA ASN A 70 -12.75 -2.95 -13.91
C ASN A 70 -14.01 -3.77 -14.20
N THR A 71 -14.80 -4.11 -13.18
CA THR A 71 -16.08 -4.80 -13.39
C THR A 71 -17.01 -4.01 -14.32
N THR A 72 -17.88 -4.73 -15.04
CA THR A 72 -18.88 -4.11 -15.94
C THR A 72 -19.82 -3.18 -15.19
N LEU A 73 -20.25 -3.58 -13.99
CA LEU A 73 -21.08 -2.77 -13.11
C LEU A 73 -20.35 -1.50 -12.68
N ALA A 74 -19.10 -1.58 -12.19
CA ALA A 74 -18.35 -0.38 -11.80
C ALA A 74 -18.14 0.59 -12.97
N ARG A 75 -17.88 0.06 -14.18
CA ARG A 75 -17.81 0.88 -15.40
C ARG A 75 -19.15 1.54 -15.71
N PHE A 76 -20.26 0.81 -15.60
CA PHE A 76 -21.60 1.37 -15.81
C PHE A 76 -21.88 2.50 -14.83
N ILE A 77 -21.64 2.30 -13.53
CA ILE A 77 -21.84 3.30 -12.49
C ILE A 77 -21.00 4.55 -12.77
N ARG A 78 -19.70 4.41 -13.06
CA ARG A 78 -18.82 5.55 -13.40
C ARG A 78 -19.31 6.33 -14.63
N ASN A 79 -19.76 5.63 -15.67
CA ASN A 79 -20.31 6.27 -16.86
C ASN A 79 -21.63 6.98 -16.57
N LEU A 80 -22.50 6.37 -15.77
CA LEU A 80 -23.76 6.95 -15.34
C LEU A 80 -23.52 8.22 -14.50
N GLU A 81 -22.65 8.14 -13.49
CA GLU A 81 -22.21 9.27 -12.66
C GLU A 81 -21.67 10.40 -13.53
N SER A 82 -20.76 10.11 -14.47
CA SER A 82 -20.19 11.11 -15.37
C SER A 82 -21.27 11.81 -16.22
N ARG A 83 -22.24 11.06 -16.75
CA ARG A 83 -23.34 11.63 -17.55
C ARG A 83 -24.29 12.46 -16.68
N ILE A 84 -24.56 12.01 -15.46
CA ILE A 84 -25.37 12.75 -14.48
C ILE A 84 -24.66 14.07 -14.16
N TYR A 85 -23.37 14.05 -13.80
CA TYR A 85 -22.61 15.26 -13.50
C TYR A 85 -22.54 16.24 -14.68
N ALA A 86 -22.37 15.76 -15.91
CA ALA A 86 -22.37 16.61 -17.09
C ALA A 86 -23.74 17.31 -17.29
N GLN A 87 -24.84 16.57 -17.09
CA GLN A 87 -26.18 17.14 -17.22
C GLN A 87 -26.48 18.14 -16.09
N LEU A 88 -26.05 17.86 -14.87
CA LEU A 88 -26.21 18.78 -13.72
C LEU A 88 -25.36 20.03 -13.89
N SER A 89 -24.12 19.88 -14.35
CA SER A 89 -23.25 21.01 -14.66
C SER A 89 -23.91 21.91 -15.70
N ARG A 90 -24.54 21.34 -16.73
CA ARG A 90 -25.31 22.11 -17.71
C ARG A 90 -26.52 22.80 -17.08
N GLN A 91 -27.35 22.10 -16.31
CA GLN A 91 -28.51 22.70 -15.66
C GLN A 91 -28.13 23.84 -14.71
N LEU A 92 -27.04 23.67 -13.95
CA LEU A 92 -26.51 24.72 -13.07
C LEU A 92 -26.01 25.92 -13.87
N VAL A 93 -25.26 25.69 -14.95
CA VAL A 93 -24.78 26.75 -15.84
C VAL A 93 -25.94 27.47 -16.52
N ASP A 94 -26.94 26.74 -17.03
CA ASP A 94 -28.14 27.33 -17.64
C ASP A 94 -28.93 28.15 -16.61
N ALA A 95 -29.01 27.71 -15.35
CA ALA A 95 -29.68 28.46 -14.30
C ALA A 95 -28.91 29.72 -13.87
N LEU A 96 -27.59 29.73 -14.00
CA LEU A 96 -26.72 30.86 -13.65
C LEU A 96 -26.51 31.85 -14.80
N PHE A 97 -26.46 31.36 -16.04
CA PHE A 97 -26.01 32.11 -17.22
C PHE A 97 -26.89 31.91 -18.46
N GLY A 98 -27.97 31.15 -18.36
CA GLY A 98 -28.93 30.95 -19.45
C GLY A 98 -29.84 32.16 -19.68
N GLU A 99 -30.92 31.95 -20.44
CA GLU A 99 -31.79 33.05 -20.89
C GLU A 99 -32.49 33.80 -19.75
N ASN A 100 -32.71 33.15 -18.60
CA ASN A 100 -33.27 33.74 -17.39
C ASN A 100 -32.37 33.40 -16.18
N PRO A 101 -31.26 34.13 -15.98
CA PRO A 101 -30.31 33.81 -14.92
C PRO A 101 -30.94 34.08 -13.54
N SER A 102 -30.78 33.13 -12.63
CA SER A 102 -31.15 33.29 -11.22
C SER A 102 -29.89 33.42 -10.36
N THR A 103 -29.92 34.35 -9.40
CA THR A 103 -28.82 34.56 -8.44
C THR A 103 -28.80 33.51 -7.33
N SER A 104 -29.86 32.71 -7.19
CA SER A 104 -29.92 31.59 -6.26
C SER A 104 -30.90 30.51 -6.73
N GLY A 105 -30.73 29.29 -6.24
CA GLY A 105 -31.62 28.18 -6.54
C GLY A 105 -31.28 26.92 -5.77
N ILE A 106 -32.18 25.94 -5.86
CA ILE A 106 -32.07 24.66 -5.18
C ILE A 106 -32.20 23.55 -6.22
N LEU A 107 -31.30 22.57 -6.15
CA LEU A 107 -31.26 21.39 -7.00
C LEU A 107 -31.16 20.15 -6.11
N GLU A 108 -32.08 19.20 -6.27
CA GLU A 108 -32.02 17.92 -5.56
C GLU A 108 -31.30 16.87 -6.40
N LEU A 109 -30.39 16.11 -5.77
CA LEU A 109 -29.59 15.08 -6.41
C LEU A 109 -29.41 13.86 -5.52
N MET A 110 -29.99 12.71 -5.91
CA MET A 110 -29.75 11.42 -5.24
C MET A 110 -29.98 11.43 -3.72
N GLY A 111 -30.87 12.30 -3.23
CA GLY A 111 -31.12 12.49 -1.79
C GLY A 111 -30.33 13.63 -1.15
N ASN A 112 -29.43 14.28 -1.90
CA ASN A 112 -28.69 15.46 -1.47
C ASN A 112 -29.35 16.73 -2.01
N THR A 113 -29.36 17.79 -1.22
CA THR A 113 -29.87 19.12 -1.60
C THR A 113 -28.69 20.04 -1.89
N ILE A 114 -28.61 20.54 -3.12
CA ILE A 114 -27.59 21.49 -3.57
C ILE A 114 -28.25 22.87 -3.68
N GLU A 115 -27.86 23.77 -2.79
CA GLU A 115 -28.23 25.18 -2.86
C GLU A 115 -27.08 25.94 -3.53
N TYR A 116 -27.37 26.79 -4.50
CA TYR A 116 -26.37 27.67 -5.09
C TYR A 116 -26.75 29.14 -4.88
N SER A 117 -25.73 29.99 -4.67
CA SER A 117 -25.88 31.43 -4.60
C SER A 117 -24.72 32.15 -5.29
N VAL A 118 -25.04 33.23 -5.98
CA VAL A 118 -24.07 34.15 -6.58
C VAL A 118 -23.78 35.27 -5.58
N SER A 119 -22.51 35.63 -5.40
CA SER A 119 -22.13 36.75 -4.53
C SER A 119 -22.73 38.07 -5.03
N GLU A 120 -22.95 39.03 -4.14
CA GLU A 120 -23.49 40.36 -4.49
C GLU A 120 -22.63 41.07 -5.54
N ASP A 121 -21.32 40.82 -5.52
CA ASP A 121 -20.35 41.34 -6.49
C ASP A 121 -20.39 40.63 -7.85
N GLY A 122 -21.16 39.56 -7.99
CA GLY A 122 -21.31 38.79 -9.23
C GLY A 122 -20.03 38.07 -9.68
N THR A 123 -19.09 37.83 -8.76
CA THR A 123 -17.75 37.26 -9.08
C THR A 123 -17.56 35.83 -8.58
N MET A 124 -18.33 35.41 -7.57
CA MET A 124 -18.20 34.10 -6.91
C MET A 124 -19.53 33.37 -6.90
N ILE A 125 -19.47 32.04 -7.00
CA ILE A 125 -20.59 31.13 -6.77
C ILE A 125 -20.27 30.31 -5.53
N THR A 126 -21.22 30.24 -4.60
CA THR A 126 -21.18 29.34 -3.46
C THR A 126 -22.17 28.21 -3.70
N LEU A 127 -21.69 26.97 -3.57
CA LEU A 127 -22.47 25.74 -3.62
C LEU A 127 -22.50 25.15 -2.22
N LYS A 128 -23.70 24.97 -1.67
CA LYS A 128 -23.93 24.32 -0.39
C LYS A 128 -24.64 23.00 -0.62
N ILE A 129 -23.91 21.92 -0.43
CA ILE A 129 -24.38 20.55 -0.64
C ILE A 129 -24.73 19.96 0.72
N THR A 130 -25.98 19.56 0.91
CA THR A 130 -26.47 18.89 2.12
C THR A 130 -26.77 17.44 1.76
N ASP A 131 -26.13 16.46 2.40
CA ASP A 131 -26.42 15.04 2.14
C ASP A 131 -27.72 14.56 2.82
N ALA A 132 -28.10 13.31 2.56
CA ALA A 132 -29.27 12.66 3.16
C ALA A 132 -29.18 12.49 4.69
N GLU A 133 -27.97 12.45 5.24
CA GLU A 133 -27.65 12.39 6.67
C GLU A 133 -27.55 13.78 7.32
N GLY A 134 -27.66 14.86 6.54
CA GLY A 134 -27.61 16.26 6.98
C GLY A 134 -26.22 16.88 7.03
N ASN A 135 -25.18 16.22 6.50
CA ASN A 135 -23.84 16.80 6.44
C ASN A 135 -23.77 17.90 5.38
N VAL A 136 -23.21 19.05 5.74
CA VAL A 136 -23.10 20.22 4.85
C VAL A 136 -21.67 20.40 4.35
N THR A 137 -21.51 20.43 3.03
CA THR A 137 -20.27 20.79 2.35
C THR A 137 -20.47 22.08 1.58
N GLU A 138 -19.62 23.07 1.84
CA GLU A 138 -19.66 24.37 1.16
C GLU A 138 -18.45 24.53 0.23
N ILE A 139 -18.71 24.92 -1.00
CA ILE A 139 -17.70 25.10 -2.06
C ILE A 139 -17.91 26.48 -2.67
N THR A 140 -16.90 27.34 -2.59
CA THR A 140 -16.92 28.65 -3.26
C THR A 140 -15.94 28.66 -4.42
N VAL A 141 -16.43 29.04 -5.61
CA VAL A 141 -15.65 29.08 -6.84
C VAL A 141 -15.83 30.41 -7.57
N PRO A 142 -14.76 31.00 -8.14
CA PRO A 142 -14.88 32.21 -8.94
C PRO A 142 -15.54 31.91 -10.29
N ILE A 143 -16.45 32.78 -10.73
CA ILE A 143 -17.19 32.65 -11.99
C ILE A 143 -16.24 32.59 -13.20
N GLY A 144 -15.12 33.32 -13.16
CA GLY A 144 -14.10 33.28 -14.22
C GLY A 144 -13.32 31.95 -14.33
N SER A 145 -13.49 31.01 -13.41
CA SER A 145 -12.90 29.66 -13.50
C SER A 145 -13.66 28.74 -14.47
N PHE A 146 -14.88 29.10 -14.87
CA PHE A 146 -15.65 28.34 -15.84
C PHE A 146 -15.30 28.83 -17.26
N THR A 147 -14.07 28.57 -17.70
CA THR A 147 -13.71 28.74 -19.11
C THR A 147 -14.11 27.47 -19.85
N PHE A 148 -15.15 27.56 -20.69
CA PHE A 148 -15.61 26.48 -21.58
C PHE A 148 -14.76 26.41 -22.85
#